data_AF-A0A964NQS2-F1
#
_entry.id   AF-A0A964NQS2-F1
#
_cell.length_a   1.000
_cell.length_b   1.000
_cell.length_c   1.000
_cell.angle_alpha   90.00
_cell.angle_beta   90.00
_cell.angle_gamma   90.00
#
_symmetry.space_group_name_H-M   'P 1'
#
loop_
_entity.id
_entity.type
_entity.pdbx_description
1 polymer ?
#
loop_
_entity_poly.entity_id
_entity_poly.type
_entity_poly.pdbx_seq_one_letter_code
_entity_poly.pdbx_strand_id
1 'polypeptide(L)' 'MANKAIVTLAVGHAYSERFEQFCRKNWMEYAARHGYDIVVFKDPLDRSERVAKRSPAWQKCLVLSQP' A
#
# COMPACT_ATOMS: atom_id res chain seq x y z
N MET A 1 -13.97 -17.79 -6.16
CA MET A 1 -13.96 -16.34 -6.46
C MET A 1 -12.50 -15.90 -6.45
N ALA A 2 -12.07 -15.06 -7.39
CA ALA A 2 -10.69 -14.57 -7.37
C ALA A 2 -10.54 -13.54 -6.24
N ASN A 3 -9.62 -13.78 -5.30
CA ASN A 3 -9.27 -12.80 -4.27
C ASN A 3 -8.56 -11.62 -4.97
N LYS A 4 -9.21 -10.46 -4.98
CA LYS A 4 -8.70 -9.24 -5.62
C LYS A 4 -8.46 -8.19 -4.54
N ALA A 5 -7.31 -7.53 -4.58
CA ALA A 5 -6.97 -6.49 -3.63
C ALA A 5 -6.55 -5.21 -4.35
N ILE A 6 -6.89 -4.06 -3.76
CA ILE A 6 -6.27 -2.78 -4.06
C ILE A 6 -5.12 -2.62 -3.06
N VAL A 7 -3.91 -2.49 -3.60
CA VAL A 7 -2.70 -2.41 -2.78
C VAL A 7 -2.02 -1.07 -3.00
N THR A 8 -1.56 -0.45 -1.90
CA THR A 8 -0.79 0.79 -1.96
C THR A 8 0.31 0.84 -0.92
N LEU A 9 1.21 1.80 -1.11
CA LEU A 9 2.29 2.13 -0.20
C LEU A 9 2.02 3.51 0.41
N ALA A 10 1.96 3.57 1.74
CA ALA A 10 1.86 4.81 2.52
C ALA A 10 3.02 4.84 3.53
N VAL A 11 4.25 4.77 3.01
CA VAL A 11 5.45 4.50 3.79
C VAL A 11 5.85 5.70 4.64
N GLY A 12 6.01 5.47 5.95
CA GLY A 12 6.39 6.48 6.92
C GLY A 12 5.19 7.23 7.51
N HIS A 13 5.40 7.77 8.71
CA HIS A 13 4.33 8.31 9.55
C HIS A 13 3.46 9.35 8.82
N ALA A 14 4.07 10.39 8.24
CA ALA A 14 3.35 11.46 7.55
C ALA A 14 2.48 10.97 6.38
N TYR A 15 2.91 9.94 5.64
CA TYR A 15 2.12 9.39 4.53
C TYR A 15 1.03 8.45 5.03
N SER A 16 1.34 7.65 6.06
CA SER A 16 0.36 6.76 6.68
C SER A 16 -0.80 7.53 7.31
N GLU A 17 -0.55 8.62 8.03
CA GLU A 17 -1.61 9.46 8.61
C GLU A 17 -2.46 10.14 7.53
N ARG A 18 -1.84 10.68 6.48
CA ARG A 18 -2.58 11.26 5.35
C ARG A 18 -3.47 10.24 4.66
N PHE A 19 -3.02 9.00 4.50
CA PHE A 19 -3.85 7.95 3.95
C PHE A 19 -5.07 7.68 4.85
N GLU A 20 -4.85 7.55 6.16
CA GLU A 20 -5.93 7.33 7.13
C GLU A 20 -6.95 8.48 7.11
N GLN A 21 -6.47 9.72 7.07
CA GLN A 21 -7.30 10.93 7.10
C GLN A 21 -8.08 11.16 5.80
N PHE A 22 -7.43 10.98 4.64
CA PHE A 22 -7.98 11.46 3.37
C PHE A 22 -8.40 10.35 2.40
N CYS A 23 -7.82 9.16 2.50
CA CYS A 23 -7.98 8.10 1.49
C CYS A 23 -8.80 6.90 2.00
N ARG A 24 -8.58 6.47 3.25
CA ARG A 24 -9.11 5.20 3.78
C ARG A 24 -10.61 5.07 3.52
N LYS A 25 -11.40 6.08 3.90
CA LYS A 25 -12.87 6.00 3.82
C LYS A 25 -13.33 5.72 2.39
N ASN A 26 -12.90 6.53 1.44
CA ASN A 26 -13.31 6.40 0.04
C ASN A 26 -12.85 5.06 -0.57
N TRP A 27 -11.65 4.59 -0.20
CA TRP A 27 -11.12 3.32 -0.67
C TRP A 27 -11.91 2.13 -0.12
N MET A 28 -12.24 2.12 1.17
CA MET A 28 -13.06 1.07 1.77
C MET A 28 -14.47 1.04 1.16
N GLU A 29 -15.09 2.19 0.92
CA GLU A 29 -16.41 2.26 0.27
C GLU A 29 -16.38 1.68 -1.15
N TYR A 30 -15.35 2.02 -1.94
CA TYR A 30 -15.17 1.47 -3.28
C TYR A 30 -14.91 -0.04 -3.23
N ALA A 31 -14.05 -0.49 -2.32
CA ALA A 31 -13.70 -1.89 -2.15
C ALA A 31 -14.92 -2.74 -1.76
N ALA A 32 -15.75 -2.25 -0.83
CA ALA A 32 -16.99 -2.90 -0.43
C ALA A 32 -17.98 -3.04 -1.59
N ARG A 33 -18.08 -2.04 -2.46
CA ARG A 33 -18.98 -2.08 -3.64
C ARG A 33 -18.57 -3.12 -4.68
N HIS A 34 -17.28 -3.46 -4.76
CA HIS A 34 -16.73 -4.31 -5.82
C HIS A 34 -16.13 -5.63 -5.34
N GLY A 35 -16.17 -5.88 -4.03
CA GLY A 35 -15.59 -7.08 -3.41
C GLY A 35 -14.06 -7.11 -3.49
N TYR A 36 -13.41 -5.98 -3.22
CA TYR A 36 -11.96 -5.90 -3.09
C TYR A 36 -11.52 -5.90 -1.62
N ASP A 37 -10.34 -6.46 -1.36
CA ASP A 37 -9.60 -6.20 -0.13
C ASP A 37 -8.75 -4.93 -0.27
N ILE A 38 -8.45 -4.26 0.85
CA ILE A 38 -7.55 -3.10 0.89
C ILE A 38 -6.30 -3.48 1.68
N VAL A 39 -5.14 -3.37 1.05
CA VAL A 39 -3.83 -3.59 1.69
C VAL A 39 -2.99 -2.33 1.58
N VAL A 40 -2.49 -1.86 2.72
CA VAL A 40 -1.72 -0.61 2.83
C VAL A 40 -0.43 -0.90 3.58
N PHE A 41 0.69 -0.88 2.87
CA PHE A 41 2.00 -1.03 3.50
C PHE A 41 2.47 0.32 4.02
N LYS A 42 2.66 0.40 5.34
CA LYS A 42 3.14 1.61 6.05
C LYS A 42 4.65 1.62 6.26
N ASP A 43 5.28 0.46 6.04
CA ASP A 43 6.71 0.24 6.16
C ASP A 43 7.33 -0.10 4.80
N PRO A 44 8.64 0.15 4.61
CA PRO A 44 9.37 -0.37 3.47
C PRO A 44 9.31 -1.91 3.42
N LEU A 45 8.95 -2.44 2.25
CA LEU A 45 9.03 -3.86 1.87
C LEU A 45 10.48 -4.33 1.68
N ASP A 46 11.37 -3.43 1.26
CA ASP A 46 12.81 -3.67 1.16
C ASP A 46 13.57 -2.53 1.86
N ARG A 47 14.51 -2.93 2.73
CA ARG A 47 15.35 -2.05 3.55
C ARG A 47 16.83 -2.12 3.17
N SER A 48 17.17 -2.79 2.07
CA SER A 48 18.54 -2.88 1.56
C SER A 48 19.09 -1.52 1.14
N GLU A 49 20.41 -1.37 1.17
CA GLU A 49 21.09 -0.15 0.70
C GLU A 49 20.75 0.20 -0.75
N ARG A 50 20.46 -0.80 -1.57
CA ARG A 50 20.06 -0.61 -2.97
C ARG A 50 18.78 0.21 -3.07
N VAL A 51 17.83 -0.02 -2.18
CA VAL A 51 16.54 0.70 -2.16
C VAL A 51 16.64 2.04 -1.46
N ALA A 52 17.54 2.20 -0.49
CA ALA A 52 17.80 3.50 0.15
C ALA A 52 18.18 4.61 -0.85
N LYS A 53 18.76 4.23 -2.00
CA LYS A 53 19.15 5.16 -3.08
C LYS A 53 18.04 5.40 -4.12
N ARG A 54 16.83 4.86 -3.93
CA ARG A 54 15.72 4.91 -4.89
C ARG A 54 14.49 5.56 -4.28
N SER A 55 13.59 6.04 -5.14
CA SER A 55 12.27 6.48 -4.69
C SER A 55 11.50 5.32 -4.04
N PRO A 56 10.86 5.53 -2.86
CA PRO A 56 10.02 4.54 -2.21
C PRO A 56 8.89 4.00 -3.10
N ALA A 57 8.45 4.76 -4.11
CA ALA A 57 7.41 4.33 -5.05
C ALA A 57 7.76 3.04 -5.81
N TRP A 58 9.05 2.74 -5.99
CA TRP A 58 9.51 1.51 -6.65
C TRP A 58 9.22 0.24 -5.85
N GLN A 59 8.98 0.36 -4.54
CA GLN A 59 8.73 -0.81 -3.71
C GLN A 59 7.40 -1.50 -4.06
N LYS A 60 6.49 -0.83 -4.79
CA LYS A 60 5.23 -1.45 -5.23
C LYS A 60 5.47 -2.65 -6.15
N CYS A 61 6.62 -2.70 -6.83
CA CYS A 61 7.03 -3.83 -7.65
C CYS A 61 7.30 -5.11 -6.82
N LEU A 62 7.47 -4.98 -5.51
CA LEU A 62 7.73 -6.09 -4.59
C LEU A 62 6.45 -6.63 -3.92
N VAL A 63 5.30 -5.99 -4.15
CA VAL A 63 4.01 -6.33 -3.50
C VAL A 63 3.65 -7.80 -3.72
N LEU A 64 3.81 -8.33 -4.93
CA LEU A 64 3.46 -9.72 -5.25
C LEU A 64 4.46 -10.75 -4.69
N SER A 65 5.56 -10.29 -4.09
CA SER A 65 6.55 -11.15 -3.44
C SER A 65 6.44 -11.13 -1.92
N GLN A 66 5.48 -10.38 -1.37
CA GLN A 66 5.20 -10.37 0.07
C GLN A 66 4.32 -11.56 0.45
N PRO A 67 4.49 -12.12 1.67
CA PRO A 67 3.67 -13.20 2.18
C PRO A 67 2.20 -12.81 2.36
#